data_AF-A0A819I024-F1
#
_entry.id   AF-A0A819I024-F1
#
_cell.length_a   1.000
_cell.length_b   1.000
_cell.length_c   1.000
_cell.angle_alpha   90.00
_cell.angle_beta   90.00
_cell.angle_gamma   90.00
#
_symmetry.space_group_name_H-M   'P 1'
#
loop_
_entity.id
_entity.type
_entity.pdbx_description
1 polymer ?
#
loop_
_entity_poly.entity_id
_entity_poly.type
_entity_poly.pdbx_seq_one_letter_code
_entity_poly.pdbx_strand_id
1 'polypeptide(L)'
;EQDIDNWTSQLNDKNGKIRLNAAYNLALCNQYNSLIKRLSNNKEIFRLEAAYALTACRYNRNAIDELKILLKNQKRNECPASCIAFIFSEMGSMAIDTLPLLIHVIENTDSWLVKRYCCEALGTIPLNNSQDVNVVVKYLTNILIDRDQEIDSKDASHTRLTAALSLARIGANANEAIPILKDSLYQDQNRYVSGNALLALERIGTSEALKIVLSYLKISRWCSKTTASSLF
;
A
#
# COMPACT_ATOMS: atom_id res chain seq x y z
N GLU A 1 -32.89 -15.25 2.52
CA GLU A 1 -32.43 -16.12 1.42
C GLU A 1 -32.80 -15.54 0.06
N GLN A 2 -34.07 -15.25 -0.21
CA GLN A 2 -34.51 -14.67 -1.49
C GLN A 2 -33.77 -13.39 -1.91
N ASP A 3 -33.46 -12.48 -0.98
CA ASP A 3 -32.66 -11.28 -1.28
C ASP A 3 -31.19 -11.59 -1.58
N ILE A 4 -30.60 -12.60 -0.92
CA ILE A 4 -29.21 -13.03 -1.15
C ILE A 4 -29.08 -13.65 -2.54
N ASP A 5 -30.04 -14.48 -2.94
CA ASP A 5 -30.08 -15.08 -4.27
C ASP A 5 -30.25 -14.01 -5.35
N ASN A 6 -31.13 -13.03 -5.10
CA ASN A 6 -31.33 -11.89 -5.98
C ASN A 6 -30.03 -11.08 -6.15
N TRP A 7 -29.37 -10.67 -5.06
CA TRP A 7 -28.09 -9.95 -5.16
C TRP A 7 -27.00 -10.79 -5.82
N THR A 8 -26.93 -12.09 -5.53
CA THR A 8 -25.98 -13.00 -6.18
C THR A 8 -26.17 -13.03 -7.70
N SER A 9 -27.42 -13.04 -8.18
CA SER A 9 -27.72 -12.95 -9.61
C SER A 9 -27.32 -11.60 -10.22
N GLN A 10 -27.53 -10.51 -9.46
CA GLN A 10 -27.23 -9.13 -9.87
C GLN A 10 -25.74 -8.83 -9.94
N LEU A 11 -24.88 -9.65 -9.33
CA LEU A 11 -23.43 -9.52 -9.47
C LEU A 11 -22.97 -9.55 -10.95
N ASN A 12 -23.74 -10.11 -11.89
CA ASN A 12 -23.36 -10.12 -13.31
C ASN A 12 -24.18 -9.17 -14.19
N ASP A 13 -24.92 -8.24 -13.58
CA ASP A 13 -25.73 -7.26 -14.30
C ASP A 13 -24.87 -6.36 -15.22
N LYS A 14 -25.44 -5.84 -16.31
CA LYS A 14 -24.73 -4.93 -17.22
C LYS A 14 -24.45 -3.57 -16.56
N ASN A 15 -25.32 -3.11 -15.68
CA ASN A 15 -25.22 -1.86 -14.96
C ASN A 15 -24.29 -1.99 -13.74
N GLY A 16 -23.19 -1.23 -13.74
CA GLY A 16 -22.22 -1.25 -12.64
C GLY A 16 -22.79 -0.81 -11.29
N LYS A 17 -23.79 0.08 -11.27
CA LYS A 17 -24.44 0.49 -10.02
C LYS A 17 -25.19 -0.67 -9.36
N ILE A 18 -25.87 -1.48 -10.18
CA ILE A 18 -26.62 -2.65 -9.69
C ILE A 18 -25.64 -3.69 -9.13
N ARG A 19 -24.56 -4.00 -9.87
CA ARG A 19 -23.53 -4.94 -9.41
C ARG A 19 -22.87 -4.50 -8.10
N LEU A 20 -22.48 -3.23 -8.00
CA LEU A 20 -21.81 -2.70 -6.82
C LEU A 20 -22.72 -2.73 -5.59
N ASN A 21 -23.98 -2.30 -5.75
CA ASN A 21 -24.97 -2.36 -4.66
C ASN A 21 -25.21 -3.81 -4.20
N ALA A 22 -25.34 -4.75 -5.13
CA ALA A 22 -25.48 -6.17 -4.82
C ALA A 22 -24.26 -6.70 -4.05
N ALA A 23 -23.05 -6.33 -4.46
CA ALA A 23 -21.82 -6.73 -3.77
C ALA A 23 -21.77 -6.21 -2.33
N TYR A 24 -22.10 -4.92 -2.09
CA TYR A 24 -22.16 -4.37 -0.74
C TYR A 24 -23.23 -5.03 0.12
N ASN A 25 -24.42 -5.29 -0.42
CA ASN A 25 -25.47 -5.98 0.32
C ASN A 25 -25.05 -7.39 0.74
N LEU A 26 -24.38 -8.13 -0.15
CA LEU A 26 -23.81 -9.43 0.18
C LEU A 26 -22.76 -9.33 1.29
N ALA A 27 -21.85 -8.36 1.20
CA ALA A 27 -20.82 -8.14 2.22
C ALA A 27 -21.41 -7.81 3.60
N LEU A 28 -22.42 -6.93 3.65
CA LEU A 28 -23.12 -6.54 4.88
C LEU A 28 -23.93 -7.68 5.49
N CYS A 29 -24.39 -8.64 4.68
CA CYS A 29 -25.06 -9.86 5.12
C CYS A 29 -24.10 -11.03 5.41
N ASN A 30 -22.80 -10.77 5.54
CA ASN A 30 -21.75 -11.79 5.76
C ASN A 30 -21.67 -12.87 4.66
N GLN A 31 -22.15 -12.57 3.45
CA GLN A 31 -22.05 -13.44 2.28
C GLN A 31 -20.82 -13.09 1.44
N TYR A 32 -19.63 -13.22 2.03
CA TYR A 32 -18.37 -12.78 1.43
C TYR A 32 -17.69 -13.84 0.55
N ASN A 33 -18.04 -15.13 0.66
CA ASN A 33 -17.42 -16.22 -0.10
C ASN A 33 -17.54 -16.02 -1.63
N SER A 34 -18.71 -15.57 -2.10
CA SER A 34 -18.94 -15.27 -3.51
C SER A 34 -18.09 -14.10 -3.99
N LEU A 35 -17.87 -13.10 -3.13
CA LEU A 35 -17.02 -11.94 -3.40
C LEU A 35 -15.54 -12.32 -3.40
N ILE A 36 -15.09 -13.16 -2.46
CA ILE A 36 -13.71 -13.69 -2.43
C ILE A 36 -13.40 -14.45 -3.72
N LYS A 37 -14.31 -15.34 -4.16
CA LYS A 37 -14.17 -16.04 -5.44
C LYS A 37 -14.06 -15.06 -6.61
N ARG A 38 -14.79 -13.96 -6.55
CA ARG A 38 -14.83 -12.93 -7.60
C ARG A 38 -13.55 -12.09 -7.68
N LEU A 39 -12.71 -12.05 -6.64
CA LEU A 39 -11.37 -11.45 -6.71
C LEU A 39 -10.48 -12.11 -7.78
N SER A 40 -10.76 -13.37 -8.15
CA SER A 40 -10.06 -14.09 -9.22
C SER A 40 -10.71 -13.95 -10.60
N ASN A 41 -11.69 -13.06 -10.77
CA ASN A 41 -12.35 -12.88 -12.07
C ASN A 41 -11.40 -12.25 -13.10
N ASN A 42 -11.51 -12.63 -14.38
CA ASN A 42 -10.67 -12.07 -15.45
C ASN A 42 -10.95 -10.57 -15.70
N LYS A 43 -12.18 -10.11 -15.47
CA LYS A 43 -12.55 -8.70 -15.64
C LYS A 43 -12.14 -7.89 -14.42
N GLU A 44 -11.28 -6.91 -14.62
CA GLU A 44 -10.79 -6.01 -13.56
C GLU A 44 -11.91 -5.33 -12.79
N ILE A 45 -12.90 -4.79 -13.49
CA ILE A 45 -14.05 -4.11 -12.87
C ILE A 45 -14.77 -5.03 -11.86
N PHE A 46 -14.88 -6.33 -12.13
CA PHE A 46 -15.54 -7.27 -11.24
C PHE A 46 -14.71 -7.58 -10.00
N ARG A 47 -13.37 -7.57 -10.13
CA ARG A 47 -12.46 -7.74 -8.99
C ARG A 47 -12.52 -6.52 -8.07
N LEU A 48 -12.47 -5.31 -8.65
CA LEU A 48 -12.51 -4.06 -7.89
C LEU A 48 -13.84 -3.88 -7.16
N GLU A 49 -14.97 -4.12 -7.82
CA GLU A 49 -16.30 -4.09 -7.17
C GLU A 49 -16.38 -5.06 -5.98
N ALA A 50 -15.83 -6.27 -6.13
CA ALA A 50 -15.76 -7.24 -5.04
C ALA A 50 -14.83 -6.78 -3.91
N ALA A 51 -13.66 -6.22 -4.24
CA ALA A 51 -12.72 -5.70 -3.26
C ALA A 51 -13.32 -4.54 -2.45
N TYR A 52 -13.95 -3.57 -3.11
CA TYR A 52 -14.63 -2.45 -2.45
C TYR A 52 -15.73 -2.94 -1.50
N ALA A 53 -16.55 -3.90 -1.94
CA ALA A 53 -17.58 -4.46 -1.08
C ALA A 53 -17.00 -5.22 0.12
N LEU A 54 -15.94 -6.01 -0.08
CA LEU A 54 -15.30 -6.78 1.01
C LEU A 54 -14.72 -5.89 2.12
N THR A 55 -14.42 -4.61 1.87
CA THR A 55 -14.04 -3.67 2.93
C THR A 55 -15.15 -3.50 3.99
N ALA A 56 -16.42 -3.67 3.62
CA ALA A 56 -17.55 -3.63 4.54
C ALA A 56 -17.55 -4.82 5.53
N CYS A 57 -16.82 -5.89 5.23
CA CYS A 57 -16.63 -7.04 6.12
C CYS A 57 -15.57 -6.81 7.21
N ARG A 58 -15.09 -5.57 7.44
CA ARG A 58 -14.02 -5.26 8.41
C ARG A 58 -14.24 -5.74 9.83
N TYR A 59 -15.50 -5.99 10.25
CA TYR A 59 -15.81 -6.53 11.59
C TYR A 59 -15.99 -8.05 11.60
N ASN A 60 -15.91 -8.72 10.45
CA ASN A 60 -16.04 -10.16 10.33
C ASN A 60 -14.65 -10.81 10.34
N ARG A 61 -14.27 -11.39 11.49
CA ARG A 61 -12.96 -12.04 11.66
C ARG A 61 -12.75 -13.22 10.70
N ASN A 62 -13.79 -14.01 10.42
CA ASN A 62 -13.69 -15.15 9.51
C ASN A 62 -13.38 -14.67 8.08
N ALA A 63 -13.97 -13.56 7.63
CA ALA A 63 -13.67 -12.98 6.33
C ALA A 63 -12.21 -12.51 6.25
N ILE A 64 -11.69 -11.86 7.30
CA ILE A 64 -10.29 -11.42 7.37
C ILE A 64 -9.34 -12.63 7.35
N ASP A 65 -9.64 -13.68 8.12
CA ASP A 65 -8.80 -14.88 8.18
C ASP A 65 -8.80 -15.65 6.85
N GLU A 66 -9.93 -15.73 6.15
CA GLU A 66 -10.00 -16.32 4.81
C GLU A 66 -9.18 -15.50 3.78
N LEU A 67 -9.26 -14.17 3.83
CA LEU A 67 -8.43 -13.29 3.01
C LEU A 67 -6.93 -13.45 3.32
N LYS A 68 -6.55 -13.63 4.60
CA LYS A 68 -5.16 -13.91 5.02
C LYS A 68 -4.66 -15.24 4.43
N ILE A 69 -5.49 -16.28 4.48
CA ILE A 69 -5.16 -17.58 3.89
C ILE A 69 -5.00 -17.46 2.37
N LEU A 70 -5.89 -16.73 1.70
CA LEU A 70 -5.83 -16.52 0.26
C LEU A 70 -4.57 -15.76 -0.16
N LEU A 71 -4.22 -14.69 0.57
CA LEU A 71 -3.01 -13.91 0.33
C LEU A 71 -1.74 -14.75 0.57
N LYS A 72 -1.69 -15.54 1.64
CA LYS A 72 -0.56 -16.42 1.94
C LYS A 72 -0.32 -17.47 0.84
N ASN A 73 -1.40 -17.98 0.24
CA ASN A 73 -1.34 -19.03 -0.77
C ASN A 73 -1.20 -18.52 -2.21
N GLN A 74 -0.89 -17.24 -2.42
CA GLN A 74 -0.76 -16.64 -3.74
C GLN A 74 0.45 -17.20 -4.50
N LYS A 75 0.27 -18.27 -5.28
CA LYS A 75 1.40 -18.93 -5.97
C LYS A 75 1.79 -18.31 -7.32
N ARG A 76 1.15 -17.21 -7.77
CA ARG A 76 1.44 -16.44 -9.02
C ARG A 76 0.35 -15.43 -9.41
N ASN A 77 -0.82 -15.46 -8.78
CA ASN A 77 -1.94 -14.60 -9.17
C ASN A 77 -1.83 -13.22 -8.50
N GLU A 78 -1.27 -12.25 -9.24
CA GLU A 78 -1.01 -10.90 -8.76
C GLU A 78 -2.29 -10.08 -8.52
N CYS A 79 -3.36 -10.37 -9.26
CA CYS A 79 -4.59 -9.58 -9.22
C CYS A 79 -5.36 -9.73 -7.89
N PRO A 80 -5.72 -10.94 -7.42
CA PRO A 80 -6.34 -11.12 -6.11
C PRO A 80 -5.44 -10.64 -4.99
N ALA A 81 -4.13 -10.93 -5.07
CA ALA A 81 -3.13 -10.51 -4.09
C ALA A 81 -3.16 -9.00 -3.83
N SER A 82 -3.08 -8.22 -4.92
CA SER A 82 -3.13 -6.76 -4.90
C SER A 82 -4.47 -6.25 -4.36
N CYS A 83 -5.59 -6.88 -4.75
CA CYS A 83 -6.91 -6.53 -4.22
C CYS A 83 -7.00 -6.80 -2.70
N ILE A 84 -6.45 -7.91 -2.21
CA ILE A 84 -6.49 -8.26 -0.79
C ILE A 84 -5.66 -7.27 0.04
N ALA A 85 -4.48 -6.90 -0.43
CA ALA A 85 -3.66 -5.89 0.23
C ALA A 85 -4.40 -4.53 0.31
N PHE A 86 -5.08 -4.12 -0.78
CA PHE A 86 -5.98 -2.97 -0.76
C PHE A 86 -7.15 -3.12 0.23
N ILE A 87 -7.79 -4.29 0.29
CA ILE A 87 -8.88 -4.53 1.25
C ILE A 87 -8.37 -4.34 2.69
N PHE A 88 -7.18 -4.87 3.01
CA PHE A 88 -6.59 -4.70 4.34
C PHE A 88 -6.25 -3.24 4.66
N SER A 89 -5.81 -2.44 3.69
CA SER A 89 -5.59 -1.00 3.91
C SER A 89 -6.89 -0.28 4.27
N GLU A 90 -7.96 -0.56 3.55
CA GLU A 90 -9.28 0.07 3.77
C GLU A 90 -10.00 -0.42 5.02
N MET A 91 -9.73 -1.65 5.47
CA MET A 91 -10.22 -2.17 6.75
C MET A 91 -9.57 -1.46 7.96
N GLY A 92 -8.44 -0.79 7.75
CA GLY A 92 -7.76 0.01 8.76
C GLY A 92 -7.33 -0.83 9.98
N SER A 93 -7.63 -0.34 11.18
CA SER A 93 -7.19 -0.98 12.45
C SER A 93 -7.68 -2.42 12.62
N MET A 94 -8.75 -2.81 11.92
CA MET A 94 -9.27 -4.18 11.98
C MET A 94 -8.34 -5.20 11.31
N ALA A 95 -7.46 -4.74 10.41
CA ALA A 95 -6.48 -5.56 9.71
C ALA A 95 -5.06 -5.45 10.29
N ILE A 96 -4.87 -4.88 11.50
CA ILE A 96 -3.54 -4.67 12.08
C ILE A 96 -2.75 -5.97 12.29
N ASP A 97 -3.42 -7.09 12.55
CA ASP A 97 -2.77 -8.40 12.70
C ASP A 97 -2.30 -9.01 11.36
N THR A 98 -2.54 -8.31 10.24
CA THR A 98 -2.05 -8.70 8.90
C THR A 98 -0.66 -8.16 8.59
N LEU A 99 -0.11 -7.22 9.38
CA LEU A 99 1.20 -6.60 9.12
C LEU A 99 2.33 -7.63 8.90
N PRO A 100 2.50 -8.67 9.73
CA PRO A 100 3.56 -9.68 9.50
C PRO A 100 3.36 -10.45 8.19
N LEU A 101 2.10 -10.72 7.80
CA LEU A 101 1.79 -11.39 6.55
C LEU A 101 2.10 -10.50 5.35
N LEU A 102 1.77 -9.21 5.42
CA LEU A 102 2.08 -8.23 4.37
C LEU A 102 3.59 -8.12 4.15
N ILE A 103 4.37 -8.03 5.23
CA ILE A 103 5.84 -8.04 5.17
C ILE A 103 6.34 -9.33 4.51
N HIS A 104 5.90 -10.49 4.99
CA HIS A 104 6.27 -11.78 4.42
C HIS A 104 5.96 -11.87 2.92
N VAL A 105 4.81 -11.34 2.49
CA VAL A 105 4.42 -11.30 1.08
C VAL A 105 5.38 -10.44 0.26
N ILE A 106 5.76 -9.25 0.75
CA ILE A 106 6.69 -8.35 0.04
C ILE A 106 8.05 -9.04 -0.15
N GLU A 107 8.54 -9.77 0.86
CA GLU A 107 9.82 -10.48 0.82
C GLU A 107 9.85 -11.66 -0.15
N ASN A 108 8.70 -12.31 -0.39
CA ASN A 108 8.62 -13.58 -1.09
C ASN A 108 7.94 -13.49 -2.46
N THR A 109 7.57 -12.28 -2.91
CA THR A 109 6.95 -12.07 -4.22
C THR A 109 7.93 -11.42 -5.19
N ASP A 110 7.88 -11.84 -6.46
CA ASP A 110 8.57 -11.15 -7.56
C ASP A 110 7.69 -10.04 -8.17
N SER A 111 6.41 -10.01 -7.82
CA SER A 111 5.44 -9.08 -8.41
C SER A 111 5.57 -7.69 -7.80
N TRP A 112 6.06 -6.72 -8.58
CA TRP A 112 6.12 -5.32 -8.16
C TRP A 112 4.75 -4.75 -7.79
N LEU A 113 3.69 -5.20 -8.46
CA LEU A 113 2.33 -4.74 -8.19
C LEU A 113 1.89 -5.17 -6.80
N VAL A 114 2.12 -6.43 -6.45
CA VAL A 114 1.82 -6.96 -5.11
C VAL A 114 2.67 -6.28 -4.06
N LYS A 115 3.99 -6.10 -4.30
CA LYS A 115 4.87 -5.35 -3.39
C LYS A 115 4.34 -3.96 -3.13
N ARG A 116 3.96 -3.23 -4.17
CA ARG A 116 3.40 -1.89 -4.08
C ARG A 116 2.16 -1.86 -3.19
N TYR A 117 1.14 -2.69 -3.45
CA TYR A 117 -0.09 -2.66 -2.65
C TYR A 117 0.14 -3.10 -1.21
N CYS A 118 1.00 -4.09 -0.96
CA CYS A 118 1.36 -4.47 0.41
C CYS A 118 2.12 -3.34 1.13
N CYS A 119 3.08 -2.68 0.47
CA CYS A 119 3.79 -1.53 1.03
C CYS A 119 2.86 -0.36 1.33
N GLU A 120 1.87 -0.12 0.46
CA GLU A 120 0.86 0.89 0.67
C GLU A 120 -0.02 0.57 1.89
N ALA A 121 -0.42 -0.70 2.04
CA ALA A 121 -1.18 -1.16 3.19
C ALA A 121 -0.41 -0.96 4.51
N LEU A 122 0.89 -1.27 4.55
CA LEU A 122 1.73 -1.03 5.72
C LEU A 122 1.73 0.44 6.19
N GLY A 123 1.68 1.41 5.26
CA GLY A 123 1.64 2.84 5.59
C GLY A 123 0.25 3.39 5.88
N THR A 124 -0.81 2.64 5.57
CA THR A 124 -2.20 3.12 5.65
C THR A 124 -2.93 2.53 6.86
N ILE A 125 -2.63 1.28 7.22
CA ILE A 125 -3.16 0.65 8.42
C ILE A 125 -2.69 1.45 9.65
N PRO A 126 -3.61 1.97 10.48
CA PRO A 126 -3.24 2.71 11.68
C PRO A 126 -2.42 1.85 12.64
N LEU A 127 -1.23 2.32 13.00
CA LEU A 127 -0.30 1.64 13.91
C LEU A 127 -0.49 2.18 15.33
N ASN A 128 -0.90 1.31 16.25
CA ASN A 128 -1.34 1.71 17.60
C ASN A 128 -0.28 1.52 18.69
N ASN A 129 0.83 0.85 18.39
CA ASN A 129 1.91 0.59 19.35
C ASN A 129 3.29 0.85 18.71
N SER A 130 4.29 1.11 19.55
CA SER A 130 5.65 1.41 19.10
C SER A 130 6.34 0.23 18.42
N GLN A 131 5.99 -1.01 18.77
CA GLN A 131 6.59 -2.19 18.17
C GLN A 131 6.22 -2.32 16.68
N ASP A 132 4.93 -2.20 16.34
CA ASP A 132 4.44 -2.26 14.97
C ASP A 132 4.97 -1.08 14.15
N VAL A 133 5.00 0.12 14.74
CA VAL A 133 5.65 1.30 14.14
C VAL A 133 7.10 0.99 13.79
N ASN A 134 7.90 0.50 14.74
CA ASN A 134 9.32 0.27 14.52
C ASN A 134 9.56 -0.82 13.46
N VAL A 135 8.77 -1.90 13.48
CA VAL A 135 8.87 -2.98 12.49
C VAL A 135 8.53 -2.46 11.09
N VAL A 136 7.42 -1.75 10.94
CA VAL A 136 6.97 -1.21 9.65
C VAL A 136 7.94 -0.14 9.15
N VAL A 137 8.32 0.82 9.98
CA VAL A 137 9.26 1.89 9.62
C VAL A 137 10.56 1.29 9.15
N LYS A 138 11.19 0.41 9.95
CA LYS A 138 12.44 -0.27 9.59
C LYS A 138 12.35 -1.00 8.25
N TYR A 139 11.24 -1.69 8.02
CA TYR A 139 11.06 -2.43 6.78
C TYR A 139 10.92 -1.48 5.57
N LEU A 140 10.12 -0.42 5.69
CA LEU A 140 10.00 0.61 4.65
C LEU A 140 11.34 1.32 4.39
N THR A 141 12.17 1.55 5.42
CA THR A 141 13.51 2.11 5.23
C THR A 141 14.44 1.17 4.45
N ASN A 142 14.38 -0.13 4.70
CA ASN A 142 15.17 -1.11 3.94
C ASN A 142 14.83 -1.07 2.44
N ILE A 143 13.55 -0.92 2.10
CA ILE A 143 13.11 -0.77 0.69
C ILE A 143 13.73 0.47 0.05
N LEU A 144 13.89 1.57 0.79
CA LEU A 144 14.52 2.80 0.27
C LEU A 144 16.06 2.68 0.11
N ILE A 145 16.69 1.79 0.87
CA ILE A 145 18.15 1.54 0.81
C ILE A 145 18.51 0.68 -0.40
N ASP A 146 17.64 -0.25 -0.81
CA ASP A 146 17.87 -1.18 -1.91
C ASP A 146 17.74 -0.48 -3.28
N ARG A 147 18.68 0.44 -3.56
CA ARG A 147 18.72 1.29 -4.76
C ARG A 147 19.40 0.63 -5.93
N ASP A 148 20.36 -0.25 -5.64
CA ASP A 148 21.33 -0.76 -6.62
C ASP A 148 20.78 -1.89 -7.50
N GLN A 149 19.70 -2.58 -7.07
CA GLN A 149 19.20 -3.73 -7.82
C GLN A 149 18.44 -3.36 -9.09
N GLU A 150 17.98 -2.11 -9.24
CA GLU A 150 16.98 -1.80 -10.27
C GLU A 150 17.07 -0.37 -10.83
N ILE A 151 18.23 -0.02 -11.37
CA ILE A 151 18.42 1.27 -12.08
C ILE A 151 17.61 1.30 -13.40
N ASP A 152 17.24 0.14 -13.97
CA ASP A 152 16.56 0.06 -15.28
C ASP A 152 15.14 -0.55 -15.25
N SER A 153 14.62 -0.96 -14.09
CA SER A 153 13.25 -1.48 -13.97
C SER A 153 12.31 -0.34 -13.54
N LYS A 154 11.33 0.01 -14.39
CA LYS A 154 10.24 0.95 -14.03
C LYS A 154 9.50 0.48 -12.78
N ASP A 155 9.53 -0.81 -12.52
CA ASP A 155 8.79 -1.54 -11.49
C ASP A 155 9.38 -1.31 -10.07
N ALA A 156 10.71 -1.28 -9.96
CA ALA A 156 11.46 -0.93 -8.75
C ALA A 156 11.11 0.42 -8.15
N SER A 157 11.06 1.37 -9.07
CA SER A 157 10.78 2.76 -8.82
C SER A 157 9.42 2.91 -8.15
N HIS A 158 8.46 2.03 -8.47
CA HIS A 158 7.15 2.05 -7.84
C HIS A 158 7.18 1.59 -6.38
N THR A 159 7.97 0.57 -6.05
CA THR A 159 8.06 0.07 -4.66
C THR A 159 8.73 1.09 -3.75
N ARG A 160 9.87 1.68 -4.16
CA ARG A 160 10.54 2.74 -3.38
C ARG A 160 9.70 4.00 -3.24
N LEU A 161 9.03 4.42 -4.31
CA LEU A 161 8.12 5.56 -4.29
C LEU A 161 7.01 5.34 -3.26
N THR A 162 6.45 4.13 -3.24
CA THR A 162 5.40 3.75 -2.30
C THR A 162 5.92 3.67 -0.87
N ALA A 163 7.13 3.15 -0.65
CA ALA A 163 7.74 3.12 0.68
C ALA A 163 7.94 4.52 1.27
N ALA A 164 8.45 5.47 0.49
CA ALA A 164 8.58 6.87 0.92
C ALA A 164 7.21 7.50 1.22
N LEU A 165 6.19 7.22 0.40
CA LEU A 165 4.82 7.69 0.65
C LEU A 165 4.21 7.08 1.91
N SER A 166 4.43 5.79 2.15
CA SER A 166 3.98 5.08 3.35
C SER A 166 4.62 5.66 4.61
N LEU A 167 5.92 5.96 4.59
CA LEU A 167 6.59 6.67 5.68
C LEU A 167 6.00 8.06 5.91
N ALA A 168 5.64 8.78 4.85
CA ALA A 168 4.95 10.06 4.97
C ALA A 168 3.58 9.92 5.66
N ARG A 169 2.81 8.87 5.32
CA ARG A 169 1.51 8.59 5.94
C ARG A 169 1.65 8.28 7.44
N ILE A 170 2.68 7.52 7.84
CA ILE A 170 3.02 7.25 9.24
C ILE A 170 3.35 8.55 10.01
N GLY A 171 4.01 9.51 9.36
CA GLY A 171 4.21 10.86 9.90
C GLY A 171 5.20 10.91 11.07
N ALA A 172 4.86 11.62 12.15
CA ALA A 172 5.75 11.86 13.30
C ALA A 172 6.35 10.58 13.92
N ASN A 173 5.64 9.45 13.82
CA ASN A 173 6.08 8.15 14.33
C ASN A 173 7.18 7.49 13.46
N ALA A 174 7.49 8.04 12.28
CA ALA A 174 8.55 7.56 11.39
C ALA A 174 9.89 8.31 11.58
N ASN A 175 10.13 8.87 12.77
CA ASN A 175 11.33 9.64 13.10
C ASN A 175 12.64 8.85 12.83
N GLU A 176 12.66 7.54 13.05
CA GLU A 176 13.83 6.69 12.77
C GLU A 176 14.21 6.66 11.28
N ALA A 177 13.28 7.01 10.37
CA ALA A 177 13.53 7.03 8.93
C ALA A 177 14.24 8.30 8.44
N ILE A 178 14.41 9.34 9.28
CA ILE A 178 14.98 10.64 8.86
C ILE A 178 16.31 10.50 8.09
N PRO A 179 17.31 9.72 8.55
CA PRO A 179 18.60 9.64 7.85
C PRO A 179 18.47 9.06 6.44
N ILE A 180 17.65 8.02 6.27
CA ILE A 180 17.45 7.36 4.97
C ILE A 180 16.57 8.22 4.06
N LEU A 181 15.55 8.88 4.60
CA LEU A 181 14.72 9.81 3.82
C LEU A 181 15.54 11.01 3.32
N LYS A 182 16.46 11.54 4.14
CA LYS A 182 17.43 12.54 3.70
C LYS A 182 18.25 12.00 2.54
N ASP A 183 18.81 10.81 2.68
CA ASP A 183 19.64 10.21 1.65
C ASP A 183 18.85 10.00 0.33
N SER A 184 17.62 9.47 0.40
CA SER A 184 16.73 9.32 -0.77
C SER A 184 16.31 10.65 -1.39
N LEU A 185 16.18 11.71 -0.58
CA LEU A 185 15.88 13.06 -1.07
C LEU A 185 17.00 13.62 -1.97
N TYR A 186 18.26 13.32 -1.65
CA TYR A 186 19.42 13.84 -2.40
C TYR A 186 19.96 12.89 -3.46
N GLN A 187 19.87 11.58 -3.26
CA GLN A 187 20.59 10.58 -4.05
C GLN A 187 19.69 9.69 -4.91
N ASP A 188 18.37 9.61 -4.65
CA ASP A 188 17.49 8.78 -5.48
C ASP A 188 17.33 9.41 -6.88
N GLN A 189 17.54 8.60 -7.92
CA GLN A 189 17.45 9.04 -9.31
C GLN A 189 16.00 9.37 -9.69
N ASN A 190 15.03 8.70 -9.05
CA ASN A 190 13.62 8.91 -9.31
C ASN A 190 13.10 10.12 -8.52
N ARG A 191 12.77 11.19 -9.27
CA ARG A 191 12.25 12.45 -8.71
C ARG A 191 10.99 12.29 -7.86
N TYR A 192 10.17 11.27 -8.11
CA TYR A 192 8.98 11.00 -7.31
C TYR A 192 9.31 10.38 -5.95
N VAL A 193 10.37 9.56 -5.88
CA VAL A 193 10.90 9.06 -4.61
C VAL A 193 11.44 10.24 -3.80
N SER A 194 12.25 11.11 -4.41
CA SER A 194 12.75 12.32 -3.73
C SER A 194 11.61 13.24 -3.26
N GLY A 195 10.58 13.43 -4.09
CA GLY A 195 9.40 14.22 -3.72
C GLY A 195 8.62 13.63 -2.53
N ASN A 196 8.42 12.31 -2.51
CA ASN A 196 7.79 11.64 -1.37
C ASN A 196 8.68 11.63 -0.13
N ALA A 197 10.01 11.56 -0.29
CA ALA A 197 10.95 11.65 0.83
C ALA A 197 10.91 13.05 1.47
N LEU A 198 10.80 14.11 0.64
CA LEU A 198 10.59 15.48 1.12
C LEU A 198 9.29 15.58 1.93
N LEU A 199 8.17 15.06 1.38
CA LEU A 199 6.87 15.02 2.05
C LEU A 199 6.94 14.23 3.37
N ALA A 200 7.66 13.11 3.40
CA ALA A 200 7.82 12.32 4.60
C ALA A 200 8.58 13.08 5.69
N LEU A 201 9.70 13.73 5.35
CA LEU A 201 10.45 14.57 6.28
C LEU A 201 9.60 15.74 6.81
N GLU A 202 8.82 16.38 5.95
CA GLU A 202 7.86 17.43 6.36
C GLU A 202 6.84 16.90 7.36
N ARG A 203 6.22 15.75 7.08
CA ARG A 203 5.19 15.14 7.94
C ARG A 203 5.75 14.53 9.23
N ILE A 204 7.01 14.13 9.25
CA ILE A 204 7.72 13.74 10.48
C ILE A 204 7.87 14.96 11.39
N GLY A 205 8.16 16.14 10.83
CA GLY A 205 8.02 17.42 11.51
C GLY A 205 8.99 17.69 12.67
N THR A 206 9.98 16.81 12.92
CA THR A 206 11.03 17.08 13.91
C THR A 206 11.90 18.25 13.44
N SER A 207 12.58 18.92 14.38
CA SER A 207 13.47 20.04 14.05
C SER A 207 14.59 19.62 13.08
N GLU A 208 15.08 18.39 13.19
CA GLU A 208 16.06 17.81 12.27
C GLU A 208 15.47 17.64 10.86
N ALA A 209 14.29 17.02 10.75
CA ALA A 209 13.62 16.78 9.48
C ALA A 209 13.30 18.09 8.75
N LEU A 210 12.75 19.08 9.47
CA LEU A 210 12.43 20.40 8.90
C LEU A 210 13.69 21.17 8.48
N LYS A 211 14.81 21.03 9.19
CA LYS A 211 16.09 21.62 8.78
C LYS A 211 16.58 21.03 7.45
N ILE A 212 16.40 19.72 7.24
CA ILE A 212 16.73 19.06 5.96
C ILE A 212 15.83 19.60 4.84
N VAL A 213 14.51 19.64 5.06
CA VAL A 213 13.53 20.17 4.10
C VAL A 213 13.89 21.61 3.68
N LEU A 214 14.11 22.50 4.66
CA LEU A 214 14.47 23.89 4.40
C LEU A 214 15.79 24.03 3.64
N SER A 215 16.78 23.19 3.97
CA SER A 215 18.08 23.19 3.29
C SER A 215 17.94 22.74 1.83
N TYR A 216 17.16 21.68 1.58
CA TYR A 216 16.85 21.21 0.24
C TYR A 216 16.13 22.29 -0.58
N LEU A 217 15.05 22.88 -0.06
CA LEU A 217 14.26 23.90 -0.77
C LEU A 217 15.08 25.15 -1.14
N LYS A 218 16.00 25.58 -0.26
CA LYS A 218 16.92 26.70 -0.56
C LYS A 218 17.82 26.41 -1.77
N ILE A 219 18.28 25.17 -1.91
CA ILE A 219 19.10 24.73 -3.05
C ILE A 219 18.21 24.53 -4.29
N SER A 220 17.04 23.88 -4.14
CA SER A 220 16.09 23.62 -5.22
C SER A 220 15.61 24.87 -5.96
N ARG A 221 15.61 26.03 -5.29
CA ARG A 221 15.30 27.32 -5.92
C ARG A 221 16.12 27.60 -7.18
N TRP A 222 17.33 27.03 -7.26
CA TRP A 222 18.24 27.20 -8.39
C TRP A 222 18.45 25.90 -9.20
N CYS A 223 17.51 24.95 -9.07
CA CYS A 223 17.58 23.54 -9.49
C CYS A 223 18.44 22.67 -8.55
N SER A 224 17.79 21.79 -7.78
CA SER A 224 18.48 20.89 -6.83
C SER A 224 19.27 19.77 -7.48
N LYS A 225 18.99 19.49 -8.77
CA LYS A 225 19.77 18.56 -9.57
C LYS A 225 20.97 19.22 -10.25
N THR A 226 20.97 20.55 -10.37
CA THR A 226 22.07 21.28 -10.99
C THR A 226 23.15 21.59 -9.96
N THR A 227 24.01 20.60 -9.71
CA THR A 227 25.24 20.77 -8.94
C THR A 227 26.39 21.16 -9.88
N ALA A 228 27.54 21.57 -9.33
CA ALA A 228 28.75 21.77 -10.14
C ALA A 228 29.16 20.51 -10.93
N SER A 229 28.72 19.33 -10.48
CA SER A 229 28.93 18.03 -11.14
C SER A 229 27.84 17.63 -12.13
N SER A 230 26.72 18.36 -12.22
CA SER A 230 25.61 18.08 -13.15
C SER A 230 25.06 19.40 -13.67
N LEU A 231 25.74 20.00 -14.66
CA LEU A 231 25.40 21.32 -15.20
C LEU A 231 24.17 21.32 -16.14
N PHE A 232 23.62 20.14 -16.44
CA PHE A 232 22.46 19.94 -17.32
C PHE A 232 21.54 18.86 -16.75
#